data_AF-A0A8E0IA91-F1
#
_entry.id   AF-A0A8E0IA91-F1
#
_cell.length_a   1.000
_cell.length_b   1.000
_cell.length_c   1.000
_cell.angle_alpha   90.00
_cell.angle_beta   90.00
_cell.angle_gamma   90.00
#
_symmetry.space_group_name_H-M   'P 1'
#
loop_
_entity.id
_entity.type
_entity.pdbx_description
1 polymer ?
#
loop_
_entity_poly.entity_id
_entity_poly.type
_entity_poly.pdbx_seq_one_letter_code
_entity_poly.pdbx_strand_id
1 'polypeptide(L)'
;MNIFTNQSVDKATKDQLITALGGSETPTQITIYPTSFKDKDKILSYLDKFNRGKKKADQVVYTDLAGTISSMTGGIMSAITIVLVAFAGISLVTSMIMIAILTYTSVLERTKEIGVLKALGARRKDITRVFDAETIILGVSSGILGIIIAWLLTFPINAILYSMTELPNVAQLNPIHAVILILISTILTVLGGHIPARMAANKDAAIALRAD
;
A
#
# COMPACT_ATOMS: atom_id res chain seq x y z
N MET A 1 17.40 52.05 -22.34
CA MET A 1 15.95 52.24 -22.16
C MET A 1 15.25 51.21 -23.02
N ASN A 2 14.36 50.39 -22.47
CA ASN A 2 13.62 49.39 -23.26
C ASN A 2 12.59 50.12 -24.12
N ILE A 3 12.62 49.95 -25.44
CA ILE A 3 11.66 50.58 -26.35
C ILE A 3 10.22 50.04 -26.17
N PHE A 4 10.04 48.84 -25.60
CA PHE A 4 8.73 48.23 -25.38
C PHE A 4 8.08 48.61 -24.04
N THR A 5 8.88 48.91 -23.01
CA THR A 5 8.37 49.19 -21.66
C THR A 5 8.72 50.58 -21.14
N ASN A 6 9.53 51.34 -21.89
CA ASN A 6 10.02 52.67 -21.56
C ASN A 6 10.71 52.80 -20.18
N GLN A 7 11.19 51.68 -19.62
CA GLN A 7 11.91 51.65 -18.34
C GLN A 7 13.43 51.64 -18.56
N SER A 8 14.18 52.13 -17.57
CA SER A 8 15.64 51.99 -17.52
C SER A 8 15.98 50.50 -17.39
N VAL A 9 16.87 50.02 -18.25
CA VAL A 9 17.26 48.61 -18.29
C VAL A 9 18.69 48.55 -17.76
N ASP A 10 18.90 47.77 -16.69
CA ASP A 10 20.23 47.51 -16.19
C ASP A 10 21.05 46.70 -17.21
N LYS A 11 22.38 46.78 -17.13
CA LYS A 11 23.29 46.18 -18.12
C LYS A 11 23.07 44.67 -18.26
N ALA A 12 22.85 43.98 -17.14
CA ALA A 12 22.54 42.54 -17.14
C ALA A 12 21.20 42.22 -17.83
N THR A 13 20.16 43.01 -17.59
CA THR A 13 18.84 42.84 -18.20
C THR A 13 18.87 43.15 -19.69
N LYS A 14 19.69 44.11 -20.12
CA LYS A 14 19.88 44.45 -21.55
C LYS A 14 20.52 43.29 -22.30
N ASP A 15 21.58 42.71 -21.74
CA ASP A 15 22.31 41.61 -22.38
C ASP A 15 21.44 40.34 -22.46
N GLN A 16 20.63 40.08 -21.42
CA GLN A 16 19.62 39.01 -21.44
C GLN A 16 18.53 39.25 -22.50
N LEU A 17 18.03 40.47 -22.65
CA LEU A 17 17.03 40.84 -23.67
C LEU A 17 17.58 40.71 -25.09
N ILE A 18 18.78 41.21 -25.35
CA ILE A 18 19.44 41.09 -26.66
C ILE A 18 19.66 39.62 -27.00
N THR A 19 20.07 38.80 -26.02
CA THR A 19 20.26 37.37 -26.21
C THR A 19 18.94 36.63 -26.44
N ALA A 20 17.87 36.95 -25.70
CA ALA A 20 16.54 36.38 -25.89
C ALA A 20 15.92 36.74 -27.26
N LEU A 21 16.27 37.90 -27.80
CA LEU A 21 15.88 38.35 -29.15
C LEU A 21 16.79 37.77 -30.26
N GLY A 22 17.72 36.87 -29.93
CA GLY A 22 18.60 36.20 -30.88
C GLY A 22 19.85 36.99 -31.29
N GLY A 23 20.18 38.07 -30.59
CA GLY A 23 21.32 38.94 -30.88
C GLY A 23 22.66 38.50 -30.27
N SER A 24 22.76 37.29 -29.74
CA SER A 24 24.01 36.72 -29.21
C SER A 24 24.26 35.33 -29.78
N GLU A 25 25.51 35.05 -30.16
CA GLU A 25 25.95 33.75 -30.67
C GLU A 25 26.23 32.72 -29.55
N THR A 26 26.24 33.15 -28.28
CA THR A 26 26.46 32.26 -27.14
C THR A 26 25.15 31.58 -26.72
N PRO A 27 25.05 30.23 -26.75
CA PRO A 27 23.85 29.54 -26.30
C PRO A 27 23.65 29.70 -24.80
N THR A 28 22.44 30.11 -24.39
CA THR A 28 22.08 30.33 -22.97
C THR A 28 21.56 29.08 -22.27
N GLN A 29 20.89 28.19 -23.01
CA GLN A 29 20.34 26.94 -22.50
C GLN A 29 20.28 25.88 -23.60
N ILE A 30 20.43 24.62 -23.20
CA ILE A 30 20.16 23.45 -24.04
C ILE A 30 19.07 22.63 -23.34
N THR A 31 17.97 22.39 -24.04
CA THR A 31 16.89 21.53 -23.55
C THR A 31 17.00 20.16 -24.18
N ILE A 32 17.11 19.12 -23.35
CA ILE A 32 17.21 17.74 -23.78
C ILE A 32 15.91 17.03 -23.43
N TYR A 33 15.35 16.28 -24.37
CA TYR A 33 14.11 15.52 -24.20
C TYR A 33 14.41 14.02 -24.33
N PRO A 34 14.77 13.34 -23.23
CA PRO A 34 15.02 11.90 -23.25
C PRO A 34 13.74 11.13 -23.60
N THR A 35 13.88 10.08 -24.40
CA THR A 35 12.76 9.21 -24.79
C THR A 35 12.38 8.20 -23.69
N SER A 36 13.24 7.99 -22.68
CA SER A 36 12.97 7.09 -21.56
C SER A 36 13.61 7.59 -20.25
N PHE A 37 13.06 7.15 -19.11
CA PHE A 37 13.66 7.42 -17.79
C PHE A 37 15.09 6.86 -17.67
N LYS A 38 15.35 5.69 -18.26
CA LYS A 38 16.67 5.07 -18.25
C LYS A 38 17.70 5.91 -19.00
N ASP A 39 17.30 6.53 -20.12
CA ASP A 39 18.20 7.39 -20.90
C ASP A 39 18.39 8.76 -20.25
N LYS A 40 17.34 9.29 -19.60
CA LYS A 40 17.46 10.46 -18.71
C LYS A 40 18.52 10.22 -17.64
N ASP A 41 18.45 9.10 -16.92
CA ASP A 41 19.39 8.78 -15.84
C ASP A 41 20.84 8.64 -16.34
N LYS A 42 21.03 8.07 -17.54
CA LYS A 42 22.36 8.03 -18.19
C LYS A 42 22.88 9.45 -18.46
N ILE A 43 22.05 10.34 -18.98
CA ILE A 43 22.44 11.74 -19.26
C ILE A 43 22.84 12.45 -17.96
N LEU A 44 22.03 12.32 -16.90
CA LEU A 44 22.35 12.90 -15.58
C LEU A 44 23.68 12.36 -15.05
N SER A 45 23.88 11.04 -15.11
CA SER A 45 25.14 10.42 -14.67
C SER A 45 26.37 10.90 -15.46
N TYR A 46 26.20 11.17 -16.76
CA TYR A 46 27.26 11.72 -17.61
C TYR A 46 27.58 13.17 -17.23
N LEU A 47 26.56 14.01 -17.02
CA LEU A 47 26.73 15.40 -16.59
C LEU A 47 27.40 15.48 -15.22
N ASP A 48 27.03 14.61 -14.27
CA ASP A 48 27.70 14.49 -12.98
C ASP A 48 29.16 14.13 -13.13
N LYS A 49 29.47 13.12 -13.96
CA LYS A 49 30.85 12.71 -14.24
C LYS A 49 31.65 13.83 -14.90
N PHE A 50 31.05 14.60 -15.79
CA PHE A 50 31.67 15.75 -16.45
C PHE A 50 31.98 16.90 -15.49
N ASN A 51 31.12 17.11 -14.48
CA ASN A 51 31.28 18.18 -13.49
C ASN A 51 32.29 17.85 -12.39
N ARG A 52 32.67 16.58 -12.22
CA ARG A 52 33.68 16.17 -11.23
C ARG A 52 35.03 16.80 -11.53
N GLY A 53 35.63 17.42 -10.52
CA GLY A 53 36.96 18.04 -10.61
C GLY A 53 37.02 19.40 -11.31
N LYS A 54 35.89 19.92 -11.80
CA LYS A 54 35.80 21.25 -12.41
C LYS A 54 35.53 22.34 -11.37
N LYS A 55 36.04 23.54 -11.63
CA LYS A 55 35.67 24.73 -10.85
C LYS A 55 34.20 25.06 -11.10
N LYS A 56 33.53 25.70 -10.13
CA LYS A 56 32.10 26.07 -10.25
C LYS A 56 31.76 26.86 -11.53
N ALA A 57 32.70 27.68 -12.02
CA ALA A 57 32.54 28.45 -13.25
C ALA A 57 32.51 27.60 -14.53
N ASP A 58 33.10 26.40 -14.50
CA ASP A 58 33.22 25.48 -15.63
C ASP A 58 32.27 24.27 -15.51
N GLN A 59 31.41 24.27 -14.49
CA GLN A 59 30.43 23.22 -14.26
C GLN A 59 29.15 23.49 -15.06
N VAL A 60 28.59 22.42 -15.62
CA VAL A 60 27.28 22.45 -16.27
C VAL A 60 26.22 22.42 -15.18
N VAL A 61 25.48 23.53 -15.04
CA VAL A 61 24.28 23.58 -14.20
C VAL A 61 23.11 23.01 -15.01
N TYR A 62 22.45 21.99 -14.48
CA TYR A 62 21.32 21.35 -15.14
C TYR A 62 20.16 21.16 -14.15
N THR A 63 18.94 21.11 -14.69
CA THR A 63 17.69 20.92 -13.92
C THR A 63 16.92 19.73 -14.48
N ASP A 64 16.59 18.76 -13.64
CA ASP A 64 15.78 17.60 -14.01
C ASP A 64 14.29 17.84 -13.72
N LEU A 65 13.57 18.43 -14.67
CA LEU A 65 12.14 18.68 -14.54
C LEU A 65 11.33 17.38 -14.39
N ALA A 66 11.70 16.31 -15.13
CA ALA A 66 10.99 15.03 -15.08
C ALA A 66 11.19 14.33 -13.74
N GLY A 67 12.39 14.37 -13.17
CA GLY A 67 12.69 13.86 -11.84
C GLY A 67 12.01 14.65 -10.73
N THR A 68 11.97 15.98 -10.82
CA THR A 68 11.23 16.81 -9.86
C THR A 68 9.73 16.46 -9.87
N ILE A 69 9.09 16.38 -11.03
CA ILE A 69 7.68 16.00 -11.12
C ILE A 69 7.48 14.56 -10.59
N SER A 70 8.31 13.61 -11.01
CA SER A 70 8.20 12.21 -10.59
C SER A 70 8.38 12.02 -9.09
N SER A 71 9.33 12.72 -8.47
CA SER A 71 9.55 12.67 -7.01
C SER A 71 8.42 13.30 -6.23
N MET A 72 7.85 14.42 -6.69
CA MET A 72 6.68 15.04 -6.08
C MET A 72 5.46 14.12 -6.15
N THR A 73 5.14 13.58 -7.33
CA THR A 73 4.02 12.65 -7.50
C THR A 73 4.26 11.36 -6.69
N GLY A 74 5.47 10.81 -6.73
CA GLY A 74 5.84 9.62 -5.96
C GLY A 74 5.72 9.82 -4.45
N GLY A 75 6.12 10.99 -3.95
CA GLY A 75 5.96 11.37 -2.55
C GLY A 75 4.49 11.40 -2.11
N ILE A 76 3.62 12.01 -2.91
CA ILE A 76 2.17 12.05 -2.64
C ILE A 76 1.57 10.64 -2.65
N MET A 77 1.90 9.83 -3.66
CA MET A 77 1.42 8.45 -3.77
C MET A 77 1.88 7.59 -2.58
N SER A 78 3.12 7.77 -2.14
CA SER A 78 3.67 7.08 -0.96
C SER A 78 2.91 7.48 0.31
N ALA A 79 2.67 8.77 0.52
CA ALA A 79 1.92 9.26 1.68
C ALA A 79 0.50 8.67 1.73
N ILE A 80 -0.23 8.70 0.62
CA ILE A 80 -1.57 8.11 0.51
C ILE A 80 -1.51 6.60 0.79
N THR A 81 -0.54 5.90 0.20
CA THR A 81 -0.36 4.45 0.39
C THR A 81 -0.13 4.11 1.87
N ILE A 82 0.74 4.85 2.56
CA ILE A 82 1.03 4.64 3.98
C ILE A 82 -0.24 4.82 4.82
N VAL A 83 -1.03 5.87 4.55
CA VAL A 83 -2.29 6.11 5.26
C VAL A 83 -3.28 4.97 5.04
N LEU A 84 -3.47 4.53 3.80
CA LEU A 84 -4.37 3.42 3.47
C LEU A 84 -3.92 2.10 4.11
N VAL A 85 -2.62 1.81 4.10
CA VAL A 85 -2.06 0.63 4.77
C VAL A 85 -2.24 0.71 6.28
N ALA A 86 -2.07 1.88 6.88
CA ALA A 86 -2.32 2.08 8.31
C ALA A 86 -3.80 1.85 8.67
N PHE A 87 -4.73 2.38 7.88
CA PHE A 87 -6.17 2.12 8.06
C PHE A 87 -6.49 0.63 7.93
N ALA A 88 -5.98 -0.04 6.88
CA ALA A 88 -6.15 -1.47 6.70
C ALA A 88 -5.60 -2.26 7.89
N GLY A 89 -4.42 -1.89 8.41
CA GLY A 89 -3.81 -2.52 9.58
C GLY A 89 -4.65 -2.37 10.85
N ILE A 90 -5.21 -1.19 11.11
CA ILE A 90 -6.11 -0.97 12.26
C ILE A 90 -7.37 -1.83 12.11
N SER A 91 -7.99 -1.83 10.92
CA SER A 91 -9.17 -2.66 10.63
C SER A 91 -8.90 -4.16 10.79
N LEU A 92 -7.68 -4.60 10.49
CA LEU A 92 -7.25 -5.97 10.66
C LEU A 92 -7.21 -6.38 12.15
N VAL A 93 -6.61 -5.52 12.98
CA VAL A 93 -6.50 -5.74 14.43
C VAL A 93 -7.88 -5.72 15.10
N THR A 94 -8.73 -4.76 14.74
CA THR A 94 -10.11 -4.70 15.28
C THR A 94 -10.92 -5.92 14.86
N SER A 95 -10.74 -6.41 13.63
CA SER A 95 -11.37 -7.66 13.17
C SER A 95 -10.88 -8.88 13.95
N MET A 96 -9.58 -8.97 14.26
CA MET A 96 -9.04 -10.05 15.09
C MET A 96 -9.66 -10.07 16.49
N ILE A 97 -9.86 -8.89 17.12
CA ILE A 97 -10.52 -8.77 18.42
C ILE A 97 -11.99 -9.22 18.33
N MET A 98 -12.71 -8.82 17.27
CA MET A 98 -14.09 -9.27 17.05
C MET A 98 -14.18 -10.79 16.93
N ILE A 99 -13.29 -11.41 16.16
CA ILE A 99 -13.24 -12.87 16.01
C ILE A 99 -12.98 -13.55 17.37
N ALA A 100 -12.07 -13.00 18.18
CA ALA A 100 -11.77 -13.53 19.51
C ALA A 100 -12.98 -13.48 20.44
N ILE A 101 -13.73 -12.36 20.44
CA ILE A 101 -14.94 -12.22 21.25
C ILE A 101 -16.04 -13.17 20.76
N LEU A 102 -16.23 -13.29 19.44
CA LEU A 102 -17.23 -14.19 18.85
C LEU A 102 -16.97 -15.65 19.21
N THR A 103 -15.73 -16.12 19.05
CA THR A 103 -15.34 -17.49 19.43
C THR A 103 -15.44 -17.72 20.94
N TYR A 104 -15.10 -16.72 21.76
CA TYR A 104 -15.30 -16.79 23.20
C TYR A 104 -16.77 -16.98 23.58
N THR A 105 -17.68 -16.17 23.03
CA THR A 105 -19.11 -16.29 23.30
C THR A 105 -19.67 -17.63 22.81
N SER A 106 -19.28 -18.09 21.61
CA SER A 106 -19.71 -19.38 21.07
C SER A 106 -19.29 -20.56 21.97
N VAL A 107 -18.07 -20.50 22.54
CA VAL A 107 -17.60 -21.47 23.52
C VAL A 107 -18.48 -21.46 24.77
N LEU A 108 -18.86 -20.29 25.27
CA LEU A 108 -19.68 -20.16 26.47
C LEU A 108 -21.08 -20.77 26.28
N GLU A 109 -21.70 -20.50 25.13
CA GLU A 109 -23.01 -21.04 24.76
C GLU A 109 -22.99 -22.58 24.65
N ARG A 110 -21.88 -23.14 24.15
CA ARG A 110 -21.70 -24.60 23.98
C ARG A 110 -20.98 -25.29 25.15
N THR A 111 -20.93 -24.66 26.34
CA THR A 111 -20.24 -25.23 27.52
C THR A 111 -20.76 -26.60 27.94
N LYS A 112 -22.07 -26.84 27.84
CA LYS A 112 -22.68 -28.14 28.17
C LYS A 112 -22.20 -29.25 27.23
N GLU A 113 -22.09 -28.97 25.93
CA GLU A 113 -21.57 -29.91 24.93
C GLU A 113 -20.11 -30.28 25.21
N ILE A 114 -19.27 -29.29 25.55
CA ILE A 114 -17.87 -29.48 25.92
C ILE A 114 -17.75 -30.34 27.20
N GLY A 115 -18.65 -30.15 28.16
CA GLY A 115 -18.73 -30.94 29.38
C GLY A 115 -19.01 -32.42 29.11
N VAL A 116 -19.97 -32.72 28.23
CA VAL A 116 -20.29 -34.08 27.79
C VAL A 116 -19.10 -34.72 27.05
N LEU A 117 -18.47 -33.99 26.13
CA LEU A 117 -17.28 -34.46 25.41
C LEU A 117 -16.12 -34.80 26.37
N LYS A 118 -15.87 -33.98 27.39
CA LYS A 118 -14.87 -34.27 28.41
C LYS A 118 -15.22 -35.48 29.26
N ALA A 119 -16.50 -35.66 29.62
CA ALA A 119 -16.96 -36.83 30.37
C ALA A 119 -16.78 -38.14 29.58
N LEU A 120 -16.87 -38.08 28.25
CA LEU A 120 -16.58 -39.19 27.33
C LEU A 120 -15.07 -39.40 27.07
N GLY A 121 -14.19 -38.61 27.68
CA GLY A 121 -12.73 -38.77 27.61
C GLY A 121 -12.02 -37.90 26.57
N ALA A 122 -12.69 -36.92 25.95
CA ALA A 122 -12.04 -36.00 25.02
C ALA A 122 -10.94 -35.18 25.72
N ARG A 123 -9.75 -35.10 25.12
CA ARG A 123 -8.63 -34.35 25.68
C ARG A 123 -8.82 -32.86 25.41
N ARG A 124 -8.18 -32.01 26.22
CA ARG A 124 -8.16 -30.54 26.03
C ARG A 124 -7.74 -30.15 24.60
N LYS A 125 -6.77 -30.87 24.03
CA LYS A 125 -6.27 -30.65 22.66
C LYS A 125 -7.31 -30.94 21.58
N ASP A 126 -8.20 -31.91 21.79
CA ASP A 126 -9.20 -32.28 20.80
C ASP A 126 -10.26 -31.19 20.70
N ILE A 127 -10.65 -30.63 21.85
CA ILE A 127 -11.58 -29.51 21.94
C ILE A 127 -10.98 -28.25 21.27
N THR A 128 -9.73 -27.90 21.58
CA THR A 128 -9.07 -26.75 20.94
C THR A 128 -8.97 -26.95 19.42
N ARG A 129 -8.67 -28.15 18.93
CA ARG A 129 -8.59 -28.44 17.48
C ARG A 129 -9.91 -28.25 16.75
N VAL A 130 -11.04 -28.57 17.37
CA VAL A 130 -12.36 -28.36 16.76
C VAL A 130 -12.61 -26.87 16.54
N PHE A 131 -12.36 -26.05 17.57
CA PHE A 131 -12.51 -24.60 17.46
C PHE A 131 -11.47 -23.96 16.52
N ASP A 132 -10.22 -24.44 16.54
CA ASP A 132 -9.20 -24.01 15.59
C ASP A 132 -9.63 -24.34 14.15
N ALA A 133 -10.21 -25.53 13.89
CA ALA A 133 -10.73 -25.91 12.59
C ALA A 133 -11.91 -25.02 12.15
N GLU A 134 -12.82 -24.67 13.05
CA GLU A 134 -13.90 -23.71 12.77
C GLU A 134 -13.34 -22.35 12.33
N THR A 135 -12.30 -21.85 13.02
CA THR A 135 -11.65 -20.58 12.66
C THR A 135 -10.87 -20.65 11.35
N ILE A 136 -10.26 -21.79 11.01
CA ILE A 136 -9.60 -22.01 9.72
C ILE A 136 -10.63 -21.95 8.58
N ILE A 137 -11.76 -22.64 8.74
CA ILE A 137 -12.81 -22.66 7.72
C ILE A 137 -13.37 -21.26 7.52
N LEU A 138 -13.60 -20.51 8.60
CA LEU A 138 -14.04 -19.11 8.53
C LEU A 138 -13.00 -18.22 7.85
N GLY A 139 -11.72 -18.38 8.17
CA GLY A 139 -10.61 -17.60 7.59
C GLY A 139 -10.46 -17.84 6.08
N VAL A 140 -10.48 -19.11 5.65
CA VAL A 140 -10.36 -19.45 4.22
C VAL A 140 -11.61 -18.98 3.45
N SER A 141 -12.81 -19.23 3.98
CA SER A 141 -14.06 -18.86 3.31
C SER A 141 -14.20 -17.35 3.17
N SER A 142 -13.89 -16.59 4.23
CA SER A 142 -13.92 -15.13 4.19
C SER A 142 -12.84 -14.55 3.27
N GLY A 143 -11.63 -15.12 3.25
CA GLY A 143 -10.56 -14.72 2.33
C GLY A 143 -10.94 -14.91 0.87
N ILE A 144 -11.54 -16.06 0.52
CA ILE A 144 -12.03 -16.34 -0.84
C ILE A 144 -13.13 -15.35 -1.23
N LEU A 145 -14.12 -15.16 -0.35
CA LEU A 145 -15.21 -14.20 -0.59
C LEU A 145 -14.69 -12.77 -0.76
N GLY A 146 -13.73 -12.35 0.07
CA GLY A 146 -13.10 -11.03 -0.04
C GLY A 146 -12.43 -10.79 -1.39
N ILE A 147 -11.73 -11.80 -1.93
CA ILE A 147 -11.10 -11.71 -3.26
C ILE A 147 -12.12 -11.69 -4.38
N ILE A 148 -13.18 -12.49 -4.30
CA ILE A 148 -14.25 -12.47 -5.29
C ILE A 148 -14.89 -11.07 -5.34
N ILE A 149 -15.18 -10.50 -4.18
CA ILE A 149 -15.74 -9.14 -4.08
C ILE A 149 -14.75 -8.11 -4.62
N ALA A 150 -13.47 -8.18 -4.23
CA ALA A 150 -12.44 -7.26 -4.72
C ALA A 150 -12.28 -7.33 -6.24
N TRP A 151 -12.29 -8.54 -6.81
CA TRP A 151 -12.24 -8.76 -8.25
C TRP A 151 -13.47 -8.19 -8.94
N LEU A 152 -14.68 -8.41 -8.43
CA LEU A 152 -15.91 -7.83 -8.97
C LEU A 152 -15.91 -6.30 -8.92
N LEU A 153 -15.32 -5.70 -7.89
CA LEU A 153 -15.19 -4.25 -7.79
C LEU A 153 -14.22 -3.66 -8.82
N THR A 154 -13.31 -4.44 -9.39
CA THR A 154 -12.41 -3.92 -10.44
C THR A 154 -13.17 -3.48 -11.69
N PHE A 155 -14.33 -4.06 -12.01
CA PHE A 155 -15.14 -3.68 -13.18
C PHE A 155 -15.67 -2.24 -13.10
N PRO A 156 -16.46 -1.84 -12.08
CA PRO A 156 -16.93 -0.46 -11.98
C PRO A 156 -15.79 0.53 -11.76
N ILE A 157 -14.73 0.14 -11.03
CA ILE A 157 -13.56 1.00 -10.81
C ILE A 157 -12.86 1.30 -12.13
N ASN A 158 -12.59 0.28 -12.97
CA ASN A 158 -11.97 0.50 -14.28
C ASN A 158 -12.87 1.31 -15.22
N ALA A 159 -14.19 1.14 -15.16
CA ALA A 159 -15.13 1.94 -15.96
C ALA A 159 -15.08 3.44 -15.61
N ILE A 160 -15.05 3.77 -14.31
CA ILE A 160 -14.91 5.14 -13.83
C ILE A 160 -13.52 5.69 -14.19
N LEU A 161 -12.47 4.88 -14.04
CA LEU A 161 -11.12 5.35 -14.32
C LEU A 161 -10.89 5.61 -15.81
N TYR A 162 -11.46 4.77 -16.67
CA TYR A 162 -11.40 4.95 -18.12
C TYR A 162 -12.04 6.28 -18.56
N SER A 163 -13.18 6.67 -17.97
CA SER A 163 -13.83 7.94 -18.32
C SER A 163 -13.05 9.18 -17.90
N MET A 164 -12.17 9.07 -16.89
CA MET A 164 -11.38 10.19 -16.38
C MET A 164 -9.96 10.25 -16.96
N THR A 165 -9.38 9.10 -17.34
CA THR A 165 -7.95 8.99 -17.66
C THR A 165 -7.67 8.43 -19.05
N GLU A 166 -8.69 7.91 -19.75
CA GLU A 166 -8.58 7.19 -21.03
C GLU A 166 -7.65 5.96 -21.00
N LEU A 167 -7.19 5.55 -19.81
CA LEU A 167 -6.30 4.40 -19.63
C LEU A 167 -7.13 3.13 -19.40
N PRO A 168 -6.98 2.10 -20.25
CA PRO A 168 -7.65 0.83 -20.05
C PRO A 168 -6.97 -0.01 -18.96
N ASN A 169 -7.77 -0.72 -18.17
CA ASN A 169 -7.33 -1.80 -17.28
C ASN A 169 -6.26 -1.41 -16.25
N VAL A 170 -6.45 -0.30 -15.55
CA VAL A 170 -5.51 0.19 -14.53
C VAL A 170 -5.66 -0.56 -13.21
N ALA A 171 -6.88 -0.87 -12.79
CA ALA A 171 -7.14 -1.62 -11.57
C ALA A 171 -7.10 -3.12 -11.86
N GLN A 172 -5.95 -3.76 -11.60
CA GLN A 172 -5.75 -5.19 -11.79
C GLN A 172 -5.43 -5.90 -10.48
N LEU A 173 -6.12 -7.01 -10.23
CA LEU A 173 -5.82 -7.91 -9.12
C LEU A 173 -4.84 -8.98 -9.59
N ASN A 174 -3.59 -8.92 -9.13
CA ASN A 174 -2.62 -9.98 -9.41
C ASN A 174 -3.01 -11.27 -8.66
N PRO A 175 -3.14 -12.42 -9.35
CA PRO A 175 -3.46 -13.70 -8.72
C PRO A 175 -2.52 -14.08 -7.57
N ILE A 176 -1.24 -13.71 -7.65
CA ILE A 176 -0.26 -13.99 -6.60
C ILE A 176 -0.61 -13.22 -5.32
N HIS A 177 -0.98 -11.94 -5.44
CA HIS A 177 -1.39 -11.13 -4.30
C HIS A 177 -2.70 -11.62 -3.71
N ALA A 178 -3.62 -12.11 -4.54
CA ALA A 178 -4.86 -12.73 -4.07
C ALA A 178 -4.55 -13.92 -3.13
N VAL A 179 -3.71 -14.86 -3.56
CA VAL A 179 -3.34 -16.02 -2.73
C VAL A 179 -2.67 -15.60 -1.42
N ILE A 180 -1.76 -14.63 -1.47
CA ILE A 180 -1.08 -14.09 -0.27
C ILE A 180 -2.11 -13.49 0.69
N LEU A 181 -3.11 -12.76 0.21
CA LEU A 181 -4.16 -12.18 1.04
C LEU A 181 -5.03 -13.24 1.73
N ILE A 182 -5.36 -14.36 1.06
CA ILE A 182 -6.07 -15.49 1.70
C ILE A 182 -5.24 -16.05 2.85
N LEU A 183 -3.95 -16.27 2.62
CA LEU A 183 -3.06 -16.82 3.63
C LEU A 183 -2.95 -15.89 4.84
N ILE A 184 -2.74 -14.59 4.60
CA ILE A 184 -2.69 -13.58 5.66
C ILE A 184 -4.01 -13.55 6.44
N SER A 185 -5.14 -13.48 5.75
CA SER A 185 -6.46 -13.46 6.39
C SER A 185 -6.68 -14.70 7.25
N THR A 186 -6.37 -15.89 6.72
CA THR A 186 -6.54 -17.16 7.45
C THR A 186 -5.67 -17.19 8.70
N ILE A 187 -4.39 -16.81 8.59
CA ILE A 187 -3.46 -16.78 9.72
C ILE A 187 -4.00 -15.87 10.82
N LEU A 188 -4.50 -14.68 10.47
CA LEU A 188 -4.99 -13.71 11.44
C LEU A 188 -6.28 -14.17 12.11
N THR A 189 -7.20 -14.77 11.36
CA THR A 189 -8.43 -15.36 11.90
C THR A 189 -8.10 -16.46 12.92
N VAL A 190 -7.14 -17.34 12.59
CA VAL A 190 -6.69 -18.40 13.49
C VAL A 190 -6.03 -17.82 14.74
N LEU A 191 -5.13 -16.84 14.59
CA LEU A 191 -4.48 -16.19 15.73
C LEU A 191 -5.48 -15.54 16.68
N GLY A 192 -6.52 -14.89 16.15
CA GLY A 192 -7.60 -14.30 16.94
C GLY A 192 -8.44 -15.35 17.68
N GLY A 193 -8.78 -16.46 17.03
CA GLY A 193 -9.62 -17.52 17.60
C GLY A 193 -8.88 -18.53 18.50
N HIS A 194 -7.56 -18.67 18.35
CA HIS A 194 -6.79 -19.67 19.11
C HIS A 194 -6.74 -19.37 20.60
N ILE A 195 -6.64 -18.08 20.99
CA ILE A 195 -6.60 -17.65 22.39
C ILE A 195 -7.86 -18.09 23.15
N PRO A 196 -9.09 -17.75 22.72
CA PRO A 196 -10.32 -18.19 23.39
C PRO A 196 -10.54 -19.71 23.27
N ALA A 197 -10.15 -20.35 22.17
CA ALA A 197 -10.22 -21.81 22.01
C ALA A 197 -9.37 -22.56 23.06
N ARG A 198 -8.20 -22.02 23.40
CA ARG A 198 -7.35 -22.56 24.46
C ARG A 198 -7.94 -22.33 25.86
N MET A 199 -8.57 -21.18 26.08
CA MET A 199 -9.29 -20.91 27.33
C MET A 199 -10.48 -21.87 27.52
N ALA A 200 -11.24 -22.14 26.48
CA ALA A 200 -12.34 -23.11 26.45
C ALA A 200 -11.90 -24.50 26.94
N ALA A 201 -10.79 -24.98 26.38
CA ALA A 201 -10.26 -26.30 26.68
C ALA A 201 -9.77 -26.43 28.13
N ASN A 202 -9.40 -25.32 28.77
CA ASN A 202 -8.96 -25.30 30.17
C ASN A 202 -10.10 -25.15 31.19
N LYS A 203 -11.35 -24.86 30.79
CA LYS A 203 -12.48 -24.82 31.73
C LYS A 203 -12.76 -26.19 32.35
N ASP A 204 -13.00 -26.22 33.66
CA ASP A 204 -13.20 -27.47 34.40
C ASP A 204 -14.59 -28.07 34.14
N ALA A 205 -14.64 -29.35 33.81
CA ALA A 205 -15.89 -30.05 33.46
C ALA A 205 -16.86 -30.15 34.65
N ALA A 206 -16.33 -30.23 35.87
CA ALA A 206 -17.12 -30.34 37.10
C ALA A 206 -17.91 -29.05 37.43
N ILE A 207 -17.43 -27.88 36.99
CA ILE A 207 -18.12 -26.60 37.18
C ILE A 207 -19.20 -26.41 36.10
N ALA A 208 -18.94 -26.87 34.87
CA ALA A 208 -19.88 -26.75 33.75
C ALA A 208 -21.16 -27.59 33.92
N LEU A 209 -21.11 -28.69 34.68
CA LEU A 209 -22.25 -29.56 34.98
C LEU A 209 -23.01 -29.19 36.27
N ARG A 210 -22.45 -28.30 37.10
CA ARG A 210 -23.06 -27.81 38.35
C ARG A 210 -23.66 -26.41 38.24
N ALA A 211 -23.42 -25.72 37.12
CA ALA A 211 -24.07 -24.46 36.81
C ALA A 211 -25.47 -24.75 36.26
N ASP A 212 -26.44 -24.82 37.17
CA ASP A 212 -27.86 -24.65 36.85
C ASP A 212 -28.15 -23.20 36.45
#